data_AF-A0A965BJ92-F1
#
_entry.id   AF-A0A965BJ92-F1
#
_cell.length_a   1.000
_cell.length_b   1.000
_cell.length_c   1.000
_cell.angle_alpha   90.00
_cell.angle_beta   90.00
_cell.angle_gamma   90.00
#
_symmetry.space_group_name_H-M   'P 1'
#
loop_
_entity.id
_entity.type
_entity.pdbx_description
1 polymer ?
#
loop_
_entity_poly.entity_id
_entity_poly.type
_entity_poly.pdbx_seq_one_letter_code
_entity_poly.pdbx_strand_id
1 'polypeptide(L)'
;MNAFFARTLRRSGVLMALVLACSAGCAPPAAGGAEESQPFRMNAVLDQNLMLVEASGLSSRTVISDTRAIALARASLGTSSKETGVDARHVAFTLRNNDGGVAWSMKDRETWLVTFRGIGYPQATANAADCSCAAAYWRPDTLVAVDAQSGLVLMRLGTVVKADQ
;
A
#
# COMPACT_ATOMS: atom_id res chain seq x y z
N MET A 1 40.73 24.54 -28.51
CA MET A 1 40.49 25.85 -29.15
C MET A 1 39.21 25.75 -29.97
N ASN A 2 38.11 26.32 -29.49
CA ASN A 2 37.11 27.00 -30.32
C ASN A 2 36.15 27.78 -29.44
N ALA A 3 35.82 28.98 -29.93
CA ALA A 3 35.41 30.12 -29.16
C ALA A 3 33.88 30.24 -29.07
N PHE A 4 33.44 30.85 -27.96
CA PHE A 4 32.41 31.90 -27.87
C PHE A 4 31.14 31.78 -28.73
N PHE A 5 29.98 31.67 -28.05
CA PHE A 5 28.87 32.59 -28.31
C PHE A 5 28.11 32.89 -27.02
N ALA A 6 28.20 34.14 -26.59
CA ALA A 6 27.39 34.75 -25.54
C ALA A 6 26.03 35.18 -26.09
N ARG A 7 24.96 35.09 -25.30
CA ARG A 7 23.91 36.11 -25.27
C ARG A 7 23.06 36.07 -24.01
N THR A 8 23.35 37.07 -23.19
CA THR A 8 22.57 37.74 -22.16
C THR A 8 21.12 38.04 -22.54
N LEU A 9 20.17 37.69 -21.66
CA LEU A 9 18.87 38.36 -21.47
C LEU A 9 18.58 38.35 -19.96
N ARG A 10 18.90 39.46 -19.27
CA ARG A 10 18.02 40.58 -18.91
C ARG A 10 17.06 40.26 -17.75
N ARG A 11 17.41 40.90 -16.62
CA ARG A 11 16.62 41.21 -15.44
C ARG A 11 15.15 41.54 -15.74
N SER A 12 14.26 41.00 -14.93
CA SER A 12 13.03 41.68 -14.49
C SER A 12 12.84 41.39 -13.01
N GLY A 13 12.94 42.44 -12.20
CA GLY A 13 12.59 42.40 -10.79
C GLY A 13 11.09 42.60 -10.60
N VAL A 14 10.55 42.00 -9.53
CA VAL A 14 9.32 42.41 -8.85
C VAL A 14 9.60 42.14 -7.37
N LEU A 15 9.98 43.18 -6.63
CA LEU A 15 9.10 43.92 -5.72
C LEU A 15 8.55 43.05 -4.58
N MET A 16 9.33 43.13 -3.51
CA MET A 16 9.01 42.87 -2.12
C MET A 16 7.68 43.55 -1.74
N ALA A 17 6.66 42.75 -1.43
CA ALA A 17 5.40 43.22 -0.87
C ALA A 17 5.13 42.47 0.44
N LEU A 18 5.51 43.13 1.53
CA LEU A 18 4.81 43.22 2.81
C LEU A 18 3.80 42.10 3.11
N VAL A 19 4.24 41.08 3.87
CA VAL A 19 3.35 40.10 4.50
C VAL A 19 2.65 40.81 5.66
N LEU A 20 1.40 41.21 5.43
CA LEU A 20 0.50 41.71 6.44
C LEU A 20 0.20 40.60 7.46
N ALA A 21 0.43 40.93 8.72
CA ALA A 21 0.12 40.12 9.89
C ALA A 21 -1.37 39.74 9.93
N CYS A 22 -1.66 38.45 9.91
CA CYS A 22 -2.97 37.92 10.32
C CYS A 22 -2.84 37.48 11.79
N SER A 23 -3.01 38.43 12.70
CA SER A 23 -3.15 38.19 14.14
C SER A 23 -4.60 37.87 14.47
N ALA A 24 -5.02 36.64 14.15
CA ALA A 24 -6.22 36.01 14.68
C ALA A 24 -5.89 34.52 14.83
N GLY A 25 -5.99 34.00 16.06
CA GLY A 25 -5.45 32.72 16.48
C GLY A 25 -5.79 31.56 15.53
N CYS A 26 -4.81 31.13 14.74
CA CYS A 26 -4.81 29.78 14.20
C CYS A 26 -4.47 28.85 15.35
N ALA A 27 -5.51 28.22 15.92
CA ALA A 27 -5.33 27.00 16.68
C ALA A 27 -4.46 26.06 15.84
N PRO A 28 -3.39 25.45 16.39
CA PRO A 28 -2.64 24.45 15.66
C PRO A 28 -3.64 23.37 15.18
N PRO A 29 -3.52 22.87 13.93
CA PRO A 29 -4.33 21.74 13.51
C PRO A 29 -4.16 20.66 14.57
N ALA A 30 -5.27 20.28 15.20
CA ALA A 30 -5.29 19.24 16.21
C ALA A 30 -4.50 18.06 15.66
N ALA A 31 -3.40 17.73 16.35
CA ALA A 31 -2.58 16.59 16.01
C ALA A 31 -3.52 15.43 15.75
N GLY A 32 -3.54 14.95 14.50
CA GLY A 32 -4.43 13.88 14.07
C GLY A 32 -4.32 12.76 15.07
N GLY A 33 -5.37 12.56 15.87
CA GLY A 33 -5.48 11.39 16.72
C GLY A 33 -5.28 10.20 15.80
N ALA A 34 -4.37 9.31 16.17
CA ALA A 34 -4.17 8.06 15.47
C ALA A 34 -5.55 7.39 15.35
N GLU A 35 -6.14 7.47 14.16
CA GLU A 35 -7.46 6.90 13.91
C GLU A 35 -7.26 5.39 14.01
N GLU A 36 -7.68 4.84 15.16
CA GLU A 36 -7.56 3.42 15.43
C GLU A 36 -8.39 2.70 14.38
N SER A 37 -7.68 2.07 13.44
CA SER A 37 -8.29 1.52 12.25
C SER A 37 -9.22 0.37 12.66
N GLN A 38 -10.52 0.54 12.43
CA GLN A 38 -11.54 -0.43 12.81
C GLN A 38 -11.19 -1.84 12.26
N PRO A 39 -11.49 -2.90 13.03
CA PRO A 39 -11.30 -4.25 12.56
C PRO A 39 -12.08 -4.52 11.28
N PHE A 40 -11.46 -5.23 10.35
CA PHE A 40 -12.05 -5.57 9.07
C PHE A 40 -11.78 -7.02 8.69
N ARG A 41 -12.61 -7.52 7.78
CA ARG A 41 -12.54 -8.86 7.22
C ARG A 41 -12.63 -8.77 5.70
N MET A 42 -11.78 -9.51 4.99
CA MET A 42 -11.84 -9.56 3.53
C MET A 42 -11.47 -10.94 3.01
N ASN A 43 -12.07 -11.29 1.87
CA ASN A 43 -11.70 -12.48 1.13
C ASN A 43 -10.43 -12.20 0.32
N ALA A 44 -9.51 -13.15 0.35
CA ALA A 44 -8.27 -13.11 -0.39
C ALA A 44 -8.00 -14.46 -1.07
N VAL A 45 -7.16 -14.46 -2.10
CA VAL A 45 -6.69 -15.68 -2.76
C VAL A 45 -5.21 -15.89 -2.46
N LEU A 46 -4.85 -17.11 -2.07
CA LEU A 46 -3.49 -17.58 -1.90
C LEU A 46 -3.34 -18.95 -2.56
N ASP A 47 -2.47 -19.07 -3.57
CA ASP A 47 -2.20 -20.33 -4.27
C ASP A 47 -3.48 -21.09 -4.67
N GLN A 48 -4.47 -20.37 -5.22
CA GLN A 48 -5.81 -20.86 -5.63
C GLN A 48 -6.79 -21.16 -4.50
N ASN A 49 -6.39 -21.03 -3.24
CA ASN A 49 -7.28 -21.17 -2.11
C ASN A 49 -7.92 -19.83 -1.77
N LEU A 50 -9.25 -19.81 -1.66
CA LEU A 50 -9.94 -18.72 -1.00
C LEU A 50 -9.56 -18.75 0.49
N MET A 51 -9.22 -17.59 1.01
CA MET A 51 -8.81 -17.37 2.40
C MET A 51 -9.59 -16.19 2.96
N LEU A 52 -9.79 -16.19 4.27
CA LEU A 52 -10.33 -15.04 4.99
C LEU A 52 -9.19 -14.35 5.74
N VAL A 53 -8.98 -13.07 5.41
CA VAL A 53 -8.11 -12.18 6.18
C VAL A 53 -8.95 -11.46 7.21
N GLU A 54 -8.55 -11.57 8.48
CA GLU A 54 -9.04 -10.74 9.57
C GLU A 54 -7.90 -9.82 10.02
N ALA A 55 -8.20 -8.55 10.20
CA ALA A 55 -7.20 -7.59 10.64
C ALA A 55 -7.82 -6.52 11.53
N SER A 56 -7.16 -6.22 12.65
CA SER A 56 -7.50 -5.10 13.53
C SER A 56 -6.36 -4.09 13.54
N GLY A 57 -6.68 -2.80 13.45
CA GLY A 57 -5.67 -1.74 13.51
C GLY A 57 -4.85 -1.81 14.80
N LEU A 58 -3.55 -1.57 14.68
CA LEU A 58 -2.65 -1.43 15.81
C LEU A 58 -2.09 -0.02 15.86
N SER A 59 -2.19 0.61 17.03
CA SER A 59 -1.63 1.93 17.31
C SER A 59 -0.21 1.87 17.92
N SER A 60 0.31 0.65 18.16
CA SER A 60 1.65 0.45 18.72
C SER A 60 2.76 0.89 17.77
N ARG A 61 3.88 1.30 18.36
CA ARG A 61 5.09 1.67 17.62
C ARG A 61 5.77 0.40 17.11
N THR A 62 5.97 0.32 15.80
CA THR A 62 6.63 -0.82 15.14
C THR A 62 8.14 -0.64 15.05
N VAL A 63 8.86 -1.76 14.88
CA VAL A 63 10.28 -1.74 14.54
C VAL A 63 10.47 -1.27 13.09
N ILE A 64 9.61 -1.73 12.19
CA ILE A 64 9.64 -1.38 10.77
C ILE A 64 8.69 -0.22 10.51
N SER A 65 9.19 0.86 9.91
CA SER A 65 8.35 1.99 9.47
C SER A 65 7.46 1.61 8.28
N ASP A 66 6.37 2.34 8.11
CA ASP A 66 5.46 2.26 6.95
C ASP A 66 6.24 2.29 5.61
N THR A 67 7.17 3.23 5.47
CA THR A 67 7.97 3.45 4.27
C THR A 67 8.87 2.25 3.99
N ARG A 68 9.45 1.65 5.05
CA ARG A 68 10.29 0.46 4.91
C ARG A 68 9.45 -0.77 4.57
N ALA A 69 8.27 -0.92 5.17
CA ALA A 69 7.34 -2.00 4.83
C ALA A 69 6.90 -1.92 3.37
N ILE A 70 6.53 -0.73 2.87
CA ILE A 70 6.19 -0.50 1.46
C ILE A 70 7.37 -0.89 0.55
N ALA A 71 8.59 -0.47 0.88
CA ALA A 71 9.77 -0.79 0.07
C ALA A 71 10.04 -2.30 0.00
N LEU A 72 9.94 -3.01 1.13
CA LEU A 72 10.10 -4.46 1.20
C LEU A 72 9.01 -5.19 0.40
N ALA A 73 7.76 -4.75 0.57
CA ALA A 73 6.63 -5.32 -0.14
C ALA A 73 6.75 -5.12 -1.66
N ARG A 74 7.12 -3.90 -2.10
CA ARG A 74 7.32 -3.57 -3.52
C ARG A 74 8.47 -4.39 -4.12
N ALA A 75 9.58 -4.55 -3.39
CA ALA A 75 10.70 -5.38 -3.83
C ALA A 75 10.28 -6.84 -4.07
N SER A 76 9.32 -7.35 -3.29
CA SER A 76 8.81 -8.72 -3.46
C SER A 76 8.02 -8.92 -4.76
N LEU A 77 7.31 -7.89 -5.24
CA LEU A 77 6.46 -7.99 -6.43
C LEU A 77 7.23 -7.96 -7.75
N GLY A 78 8.51 -7.58 -7.72
CA GLY A 78 9.27 -7.25 -8.92
C GLY A 78 8.86 -5.89 -9.48
N THR A 79 9.71 -5.30 -10.33
CA THR A 79 9.54 -3.96 -10.89
C THR A 79 8.29 -3.87 -11.77
N SER A 80 7.13 -3.57 -11.19
CA SER A 80 5.87 -3.33 -11.90
C SER A 80 5.60 -1.83 -11.99
N SER A 81 5.69 -1.26 -13.19
CA SER A 81 5.39 0.15 -13.47
C SER A 81 3.89 0.47 -13.55
N LYS A 82 3.01 -0.46 -13.14
CA LYS A 82 1.54 -0.36 -13.27
C LYS A 82 0.81 -0.05 -11.96
N GLU A 83 1.56 0.25 -10.90
CA GLU A 83 1.02 0.65 -9.60
C GLU A 83 0.22 1.96 -9.73
N THR A 84 -1.05 1.97 -9.32
CA THR A 84 -1.91 3.17 -9.32
C THR A 84 -2.11 3.77 -7.92
N GLY A 85 -1.75 3.01 -6.88
CA GLY A 85 -1.79 3.46 -5.51
C GLY A 85 -1.22 2.42 -4.55
N VAL A 86 -0.75 2.89 -3.39
CA VAL A 86 -0.26 2.03 -2.31
C VAL A 86 -0.88 2.50 -1.01
N ASP A 87 -1.42 1.54 -0.27
CA ASP A 87 -1.88 1.74 1.09
C ASP A 87 -1.14 0.78 2.01
N ALA A 88 -0.77 1.22 3.21
CA ALA A 88 -0.05 0.42 4.19
C ALA A 88 -0.71 0.58 5.56
N ARG A 89 -1.16 -0.53 6.13
CA ARG A 89 -1.85 -0.55 7.42
C ARG A 89 -1.12 -1.46 8.41
N HIS A 90 -0.86 -0.93 9.60
CA HIS A 90 -0.30 -1.70 10.69
C HIS A 90 -1.43 -2.38 11.47
N VAL A 91 -1.40 -3.72 11.54
CA VAL A 91 -2.52 -4.51 12.06
C VAL A 91 -2.05 -5.76 12.81
N ALA A 92 -2.93 -6.29 13.65
CA ALA A 92 -2.88 -7.68 14.08
C ALA A 92 -3.56 -8.54 13.01
N PHE A 93 -2.78 -9.33 12.29
CA PHE A 93 -3.23 -10.11 11.14
C PHE A 93 -3.53 -11.55 11.52
N THR A 94 -4.74 -12.00 11.19
CA THR A 94 -5.14 -13.41 11.24
C THR A 94 -5.52 -13.90 9.84
N LEU A 95 -4.96 -15.04 9.43
CA LEU A 95 -5.35 -15.71 8.18
C LEU A 95 -6.10 -17.00 8.49
N ARG A 96 -7.27 -17.16 7.88
CA ARG A 96 -8.10 -18.36 8.00
C ARG A 96 -8.34 -19.04 6.66
N ASN A 97 -8.41 -20.36 6.69
CA ASN A 97 -8.88 -21.16 5.56
C ASN A 97 -10.41 -21.09 5.44
N ASN A 98 -10.97 -21.76 4.42
CA ASN A 98 -12.42 -21.77 4.15
C ASN A 98 -13.25 -22.46 5.24
N ASP A 99 -12.63 -23.29 6.07
CA ASP A 99 -13.28 -23.95 7.21
C ASP A 99 -13.27 -23.07 8.47
N GLY A 100 -12.70 -21.86 8.39
CA GLY A 100 -12.54 -20.93 9.50
C GLY A 100 -11.36 -21.24 10.43
N GLY A 101 -10.58 -22.29 10.15
CA GLY A 101 -9.35 -22.63 10.86
C GLY A 101 -8.23 -21.64 10.56
N VAL A 102 -7.40 -21.34 11.57
CA VAL A 102 -6.22 -20.49 11.38
C VAL A 102 -5.19 -21.22 10.51
N ALA A 103 -4.74 -20.58 9.44
CA ALA A 103 -3.77 -21.12 8.51
C ALA A 103 -2.33 -20.79 8.93
N TRP A 104 -1.41 -21.76 8.83
CA TRP A 104 0.04 -21.62 9.07
C TRP A 104 0.42 -20.84 10.34
N SER A 105 -0.35 -21.00 11.42
CA SER A 105 -0.12 -20.30 12.70
C SER A 105 -0.15 -18.77 12.59
N MET A 106 -0.84 -18.23 11.59
CA MET A 106 -1.00 -16.80 11.36
C MET A 106 -2.20 -16.28 12.15
N LYS A 107 -2.10 -16.30 13.49
CA LYS A 107 -3.10 -15.69 14.39
C LYS A 107 -2.51 -14.46 15.05
N ASP A 108 -3.24 -13.35 14.96
CA ASP A 108 -2.97 -12.06 15.61
C ASP A 108 -1.52 -11.59 15.43
N ARG A 109 -0.93 -11.87 14.27
CA ARG A 109 0.46 -11.59 13.98
C ARG A 109 0.64 -10.13 13.63
N GLU A 110 1.51 -9.41 14.35
CA GLU A 110 1.79 -8.00 14.09
C GLU A 110 2.44 -7.81 12.72
N THR A 111 1.70 -7.17 11.81
CA THR A 111 2.00 -7.18 10.38
C THR A 111 1.67 -5.82 9.76
N TRP A 112 2.49 -5.41 8.80
CA TRP A 112 2.13 -4.40 7.81
C TRP A 112 1.42 -5.07 6.64
N LEU A 113 0.15 -4.76 6.43
CA LEU A 113 -0.56 -5.12 5.21
C LEU A 113 -0.39 -3.99 4.20
N VAL A 114 0.40 -4.27 3.16
CA VAL A 114 0.66 -3.32 2.08
C VAL A 114 -0.15 -3.73 0.86
N THR A 115 -1.11 -2.89 0.47
CA THR A 115 -1.98 -3.12 -0.69
C THR A 115 -1.48 -2.30 -1.87
N PHE A 116 -1.19 -2.96 -2.98
CA PHE A 116 -0.79 -2.34 -4.24
C PHE A 116 -1.95 -2.39 -5.24
N ARG A 117 -2.53 -1.22 -5.50
CA ARG A 117 -3.60 -1.07 -6.48
C ARG A 117 -3.05 -1.10 -7.90
N GLY A 118 -3.76 -1.80 -8.80
CA GLY A 118 -3.35 -1.92 -10.21
C GLY A 118 -2.19 -2.89 -10.47
N ILE A 119 -1.60 -3.49 -9.43
CA ILE A 119 -0.68 -4.63 -9.56
C ILE A 119 -1.49 -5.91 -9.41
N GLY A 120 -1.68 -6.62 -10.52
CA GLY A 120 -2.44 -7.88 -10.52
C GLY A 120 -1.69 -9.01 -9.81
N TYR A 121 -2.39 -9.69 -8.91
CA TYR A 121 -1.87 -10.89 -8.26
C TYR A 121 -1.70 -12.03 -9.28
N PRO A 122 -0.50 -12.64 -9.41
CA PRO A 122 -0.30 -13.77 -10.31
C PRO A 122 -1.07 -14.99 -9.78
N GLN A 123 -2.25 -15.24 -10.33
CA GLN A 123 -2.99 -16.47 -10.10
C GLN A 123 -2.18 -17.64 -10.69
N ALA A 124 -1.90 -18.68 -9.91
CA ALA A 124 -1.21 -19.89 -10.38
C ALA A 124 -1.98 -20.62 -11.51
N THR A 125 -3.28 -20.34 -11.66
CA THR A 125 -4.15 -20.83 -12.74
C THR A 125 -4.60 -19.72 -13.66
N ALA A 126 -3.67 -18.86 -14.11
CA ALA A 126 -3.86 -18.25 -15.42
C ALA A 126 -3.82 -19.40 -16.46
N ASN A 127 -4.93 -20.13 -16.60
CA ASN A 127 -5.19 -20.82 -17.84
C ASN A 127 -5.03 -19.74 -18.90
N ALA A 128 -4.07 -19.92 -19.81
CA ALA A 128 -3.79 -18.98 -20.90
C ALA A 128 -5.02 -18.71 -21.82
N ALA A 129 -6.16 -19.32 -21.50
CA ALA A 129 -7.47 -19.19 -22.13
C ALA A 129 -8.44 -18.25 -21.38
N ASP A 130 -8.08 -17.63 -20.25
CA ASP A 130 -8.79 -16.43 -19.79
C ASP A 130 -8.52 -15.36 -20.84
N CYS A 131 -9.43 -15.23 -21.80
CA CYS A 131 -9.36 -14.34 -22.95
C CYS A 131 -8.68 -13.03 -22.54
N SER A 132 -7.59 -12.67 -23.22
CA SER A 132 -6.70 -11.54 -22.91
C SER A 132 -7.42 -10.22 -22.59
N CYS A 133 -8.66 -10.06 -23.05
CA CYS A 133 -9.56 -8.97 -22.69
C CYS A 133 -10.07 -9.06 -21.23
N ALA A 134 -10.57 -10.20 -20.73
CA ALA A 134 -11.12 -10.34 -19.38
C ALA A 134 -10.04 -10.31 -18.28
N ALA A 135 -8.89 -10.93 -18.53
CA ALA A 135 -7.74 -10.94 -17.61
C ALA A 135 -7.05 -9.55 -17.44
N ALA A 136 -7.38 -8.58 -18.30
CA ALA A 136 -6.93 -7.20 -18.16
C ALA A 136 -7.83 -6.38 -17.21
N TYR A 137 -9.13 -6.68 -17.14
CA TYR A 137 -10.09 -5.91 -16.35
C TYR A 137 -10.27 -6.44 -14.92
N TRP A 138 -10.04 -7.73 -14.68
CA TRP A 138 -10.27 -8.36 -13.38
C TRP A 138 -8.94 -8.78 -12.73
N ARG A 139 -8.08 -7.80 -12.47
CA ARG A 139 -6.84 -8.03 -11.72
C ARG A 139 -7.06 -7.66 -10.26
N PRO A 140 -7.23 -8.64 -9.36
CA PRO A 140 -7.31 -8.35 -7.93
C PRO A 140 -6.06 -7.56 -7.50
N ASP A 141 -6.25 -6.58 -6.62
CA ASP A 141 -5.12 -5.83 -6.06
C ASP A 141 -4.20 -6.80 -5.31
N THR A 142 -2.90 -6.55 -5.38
CA THR A 142 -1.93 -7.40 -4.68
C THR A 142 -1.73 -6.86 -3.28
N LEU A 143 -2.03 -7.68 -2.28
CA LEU A 143 -1.72 -7.40 -0.90
C LEU A 143 -0.51 -8.21 -0.46
N VAL A 144 0.42 -7.57 0.23
CA VAL A 144 1.63 -8.18 0.76
C VAL A 144 1.64 -8.01 2.26
N ALA A 145 1.75 -9.12 2.99
CA ALA A 145 1.91 -9.12 4.43
C ALA A 145 3.40 -9.11 4.78
N VAL A 146 3.84 -8.10 5.51
CA VAL A 146 5.22 -7.95 6.00
C VAL A 146 5.22 -7.96 7.51
N ASP A 147 6.02 -8.85 8.12
CA ASP A 147 6.15 -8.94 9.57
C ASP A 147 6.68 -7.62 10.15
N ALA A 148 5.94 -7.03 11.09
CA ALA A 148 6.23 -5.69 11.60
C ALA A 148 7.49 -5.63 12.49
N GLN A 149 7.95 -6.79 12.98
CA GLN A 149 9.11 -6.93 13.85
C GLN A 149 10.39 -7.21 13.06
N SER A 150 10.34 -8.17 12.14
CA SER A 150 11.50 -8.65 11.38
C SER A 150 11.65 -8.02 9.99
N GLY A 151 10.58 -7.46 9.42
CA GLY A 151 10.56 -6.99 8.03
C GLY A 151 10.58 -8.13 7.00
N LEU A 152 10.32 -9.37 7.43
CA LEU A 152 10.20 -10.50 6.51
C LEU A 152 8.86 -10.45 5.78
N VAL A 153 8.89 -10.66 4.47
CA VAL A 153 7.66 -10.84 3.68
C VAL A 153 7.09 -12.21 4.02
N LEU A 154 5.89 -12.21 4.57
CA LEU A 154 5.21 -13.41 5.04
C LEU A 154 4.48 -14.11 3.90
N MET A 155 3.77 -13.33 3.08
CA MET A 155 2.97 -13.84 1.97
C MET A 155 2.49 -12.73 1.05
N ARG A 156 2.01 -13.16 -0.13
CA ARG A 156 1.33 -12.32 -1.12
C ARG A 156 -0.06 -12.89 -1.35
N LEU A 157 -1.04 -12.02 -1.39
CA LEU A 157 -2.46 -12.33 -1.47
C LEU A 157 -3.08 -11.52 -2.60
N GLY A 158 -4.00 -12.11 -3.36
CA GLY A 158 -4.88 -11.37 -4.25
C GLY A 158 -6.13 -10.95 -3.51
N THR A 159 -6.43 -9.65 -3.41
CA THR A 159 -7.66 -9.20 -2.75
C THR A 159 -8.85 -9.31 -3.70
N VAL A 160 -9.91 -9.99 -3.27
CA VAL A 160 -11.15 -10.02 -4.04
C VAL A 160 -11.88 -8.73 -3.69
N VAL A 161 -11.59 -7.65 -4.44
CA VAL A 161 -12.43 -6.45 -4.37
C VAL A 161 -13.83 -6.89 -4.79
N LYS A 162 -14.82 -6.78 -3.89
CA LYS A 162 -16.21 -6.87 -4.32
C LYS A 162 -16.35 -5.83 -5.43
N ALA A 163 -16.62 -6.25 -6.65
CA ALA A 163 -17.18 -5.34 -7.63
C ALA A 163 -18.45 -4.81 -6.97
N ASP A 164 -18.44 -3.53 -6.59
CA ASP A 164 -19.60 -2.88 -6.02
C ASP A 164 -20.79 -3.16 -6.95
N GLN A 165 -21.79 -3.88 -6.41
CA GLN A 165 -23.10 -4.04 -7.03
C GLN A 165 -23.96 -2.82 -6.71
#